data_AF-A0A453M9D4-F1
#
_entry.id   AF-A0A453M9D4-F1
#
_cell.length_a   1.000
_cell.length_b   1.000
_cell.length_c   1.000
_cell.angle_alpha   90.00
_cell.angle_beta   90.00
_cell.angle_gamma   90.00
#
_symmetry.space_group_name_H-M   'P 1'
#
loop_
_entity.id
_entity.type
_entity.pdbx_description
1 polymer ?
#
loop_
_entity_poly.entity_id
_entity_poly.type
_entity_poly.pdbx_seq_one_letter_code
_entity_poly.pdbx_strand_id
1 'polypeptide(L)'
;MTSLTEYYVSLQKIYQAKAESDCLAMEHRVKSILKRIGRDPESISRAYIKTFCKNTRKLKVCRYRSMEEEFSSPALSEVQKYFADEDSCYAMNFYVLLRAVDRLAASYSRLPGIFDRLKAAAVSVLSDMGLKGASLSEDLVTEVCRFAGAEIHPVAAFIGGVASQEVIKLVTKQFVP
;
A
#
# COMPACT_ATOMS: atom_id res chain seq x y z
N MET A 1 -21.40 24.18 -15.73
CA MET A 1 -21.61 24.93 -16.99
C MET A 1 -22.91 25.69 -16.86
N THR A 2 -22.90 27.00 -17.00
CA THR A 2 -24.12 27.80 -17.13
C THR A 2 -24.63 27.64 -18.57
N SER A 3 -25.84 27.10 -18.75
CA SER A 3 -26.42 26.80 -20.06
C SER A 3 -27.94 26.78 -19.96
N LEU A 4 -28.64 26.95 -21.09
CA LEU A 4 -30.07 26.70 -21.16
C LEU A 4 -30.36 25.21 -20.98
N THR A 5 -31.45 24.89 -20.29
CA THR A 5 -31.86 23.51 -19.95
C THR A 5 -31.87 22.60 -21.18
N GLU A 6 -32.40 23.08 -22.30
CA GLU A 6 -32.50 22.32 -23.55
C GLU A 6 -31.12 21.93 -24.11
N TYR A 7 -30.17 22.86 -24.15
CA TYR A 7 -28.82 22.59 -24.63
C TYR A 7 -28.06 21.67 -23.68
N TYR A 8 -28.21 21.84 -22.38
CA TYR A 8 -27.61 20.96 -21.38
C TYR A 8 -28.10 19.51 -21.53
N VAL A 9 -29.42 19.32 -21.63
CA VAL A 9 -30.03 17.98 -21.80
C VAL A 9 -29.64 17.37 -23.14
N SER A 10 -29.61 18.15 -24.21
CA SER A 10 -29.22 17.67 -25.55
C SER A 10 -27.78 17.18 -25.56
N LEU A 11 -26.85 17.96 -24.98
CA LEU A 11 -25.45 17.58 -24.86
C LEU A 11 -25.29 16.33 -24.00
N GLN A 12 -25.99 16.26 -22.86
CA GLN A 12 -25.98 15.08 -21.99
C GLN A 12 -26.40 13.81 -22.74
N LYS A 13 -27.48 13.88 -23.54
CA LYS A 13 -27.97 12.75 -24.34
C LYS A 13 -26.94 12.27 -25.36
N ILE A 14 -26.20 13.18 -26.00
CA ILE A 14 -25.13 12.82 -26.95
C ILE A 14 -24.04 11.98 -26.25
N TYR A 15 -23.56 12.43 -25.09
CA TYR A 15 -22.56 11.67 -24.32
C TYR A 15 -23.10 10.34 -23.80
N GLN A 16 -24.36 10.29 -23.36
CA GLN A 16 -24.99 9.04 -22.92
C GLN A 16 -25.11 8.03 -24.06
N ALA A 17 -25.55 8.47 -25.26
CA ALA A 17 -25.66 7.61 -26.44
C ALA A 17 -24.29 7.06 -26.85
N LYS A 18 -23.25 7.90 -26.84
CA LYS A 18 -21.89 7.45 -27.14
C LYS A 18 -21.38 6.45 -26.09
N ALA A 19 -21.58 6.72 -24.81
CA ALA A 19 -21.17 5.82 -23.72
C ALA A 19 -21.86 4.44 -23.82
N GLU A 20 -23.13 4.41 -24.22
CA GLU A 20 -23.86 3.16 -24.41
C GLU A 20 -23.33 2.37 -25.62
N SER A 21 -23.05 3.04 -26.74
CA SER A 21 -22.42 2.43 -27.92
C SER A 21 -21.05 1.83 -27.58
N ASP A 22 -20.22 2.54 -26.82
CA ASP A 22 -18.90 2.06 -26.39
C ASP A 22 -19.00 0.88 -25.42
N CYS A 23 -20.00 0.88 -24.53
CA CYS A 23 -20.27 -0.23 -23.63
C CYS A 23 -20.67 -1.51 -24.39
N LEU A 24 -21.52 -1.39 -25.42
CA LEU A 24 -21.90 -2.53 -26.28
C LEU A 24 -20.70 -3.11 -27.03
N ALA A 25 -19.83 -2.24 -27.58
CA ALA A 25 -18.61 -2.68 -28.24
C ALA A 25 -17.67 -3.41 -27.27
N MET A 26 -17.58 -2.97 -26.02
CA MET A 26 -16.81 -3.65 -24.97
C MET A 26 -17.43 -5.01 -24.62
N GLU A 27 -18.76 -5.10 -24.51
CA GLU A 27 -19.47 -6.35 -24.23
C GLU A 27 -19.17 -7.43 -25.28
N HIS A 28 -19.24 -7.08 -26.57
CA HIS A 28 -18.88 -8.01 -27.64
C HIS A 28 -17.43 -8.51 -27.53
N ARG A 29 -16.48 -7.61 -27.18
CA ARG A 29 -15.07 -7.99 -26.99
C ARG A 29 -14.88 -8.92 -25.80
N VAL A 30 -15.54 -8.63 -24.67
CA VAL A 30 -15.49 -9.48 -23.47
C VAL A 30 -16.02 -10.88 -23.79
N LYS A 31 -17.19 -11.00 -24.44
CA LYS A 31 -17.77 -12.30 -24.81
C LYS A 31 -16.87 -13.09 -25.78
N SER A 32 -16.26 -12.41 -26.75
CA SER A 32 -15.30 -13.03 -27.68
C SER A 32 -14.07 -13.58 -26.94
N ILE A 33 -13.52 -12.83 -25.98
CA ILE A 33 -12.39 -13.25 -25.16
C ILE A 33 -12.78 -14.44 -24.27
N LEU A 34 -13.94 -14.39 -23.61
CA LEU A 34 -14.46 -15.46 -22.75
C LEU A 34 -14.62 -16.77 -23.53
N LYS A 35 -15.21 -16.71 -24.73
CA LYS A 35 -15.32 -17.86 -25.62
C LYS A 35 -13.95 -18.42 -26.01
N ARG A 36 -12.98 -17.56 -26.32
CA ARG A 36 -11.61 -17.98 -26.69
C ARG A 36 -10.87 -18.70 -25.56
N ILE A 37 -11.11 -18.31 -24.31
CA ILE A 37 -10.49 -18.94 -23.13
C ILE A 37 -11.32 -20.10 -22.55
N GLY A 38 -12.44 -20.47 -23.19
CA GLY A 38 -13.30 -21.57 -22.74
C GLY A 38 -14.12 -21.26 -21.49
N ARG A 39 -14.34 -19.98 -21.17
CA ARG A 39 -15.16 -19.54 -20.03
C ARG A 39 -16.56 -19.14 -20.50
N ASP A 40 -17.55 -19.33 -19.65
CA ASP A 40 -18.93 -18.91 -19.92
C ASP A 40 -19.01 -17.43 -20.36
N PRO A 41 -19.59 -17.12 -21.54
CA PRO A 41 -19.75 -15.76 -22.05
C PRO A 41 -20.56 -14.83 -21.14
N GLU A 42 -21.42 -15.37 -20.28
CA GLU A 42 -22.27 -14.59 -19.37
C GLU A 42 -21.69 -14.47 -17.95
N SER A 43 -20.48 -14.99 -17.73
CA SER A 43 -19.80 -14.93 -16.42
C SER A 43 -19.44 -13.50 -15.96
N ILE A 44 -19.49 -12.52 -16.85
CA ILE A 44 -19.27 -11.09 -16.55
C ILE A 44 -20.53 -10.33 -16.95
N SER A 45 -21.24 -9.78 -15.97
CA SER A 45 -22.50 -9.07 -16.21
C SER A 45 -22.30 -7.74 -16.96
N ARG A 46 -23.31 -7.35 -17.75
CA ARG A 46 -23.33 -6.04 -18.43
C ARG A 46 -23.19 -4.86 -17.45
N ALA A 47 -23.75 -4.98 -16.23
CA ALA A 47 -23.59 -3.96 -15.20
C ALA A 47 -22.13 -3.77 -14.77
N TYR A 48 -21.37 -4.86 -14.67
CA TYR A 48 -19.94 -4.82 -14.39
C TYR A 48 -19.16 -4.17 -15.55
N ILE A 49 -19.47 -4.53 -16.78
CA ILE A 49 -18.85 -3.94 -17.99
C ILE A 49 -19.12 -2.44 -18.07
N LYS A 50 -20.36 -2.00 -17.79
CA LYS A 50 -20.73 -0.59 -17.73
C LYS A 50 -19.95 0.17 -16.66
N THR A 51 -19.76 -0.44 -15.50
CA THR A 51 -18.97 0.11 -14.39
C THR A 51 -17.49 0.22 -14.78
N PHE A 52 -16.96 -0.80 -15.46
CA PHE A 52 -15.62 -0.79 -16.02
C PHE A 52 -15.45 0.37 -17.01
N CYS A 53 -16.31 0.47 -18.03
CA CYS A 53 -16.29 1.54 -19.04
C CYS A 53 -16.34 2.95 -18.41
N LYS A 54 -17.15 3.14 -17.35
CA LYS A 54 -17.23 4.40 -16.61
C LYS A 54 -15.92 4.75 -15.89
N ASN A 55 -15.16 3.74 -15.47
CA ASN A 55 -13.96 3.89 -14.64
C ASN A 55 -12.65 3.56 -15.36
N THR A 56 -12.66 3.30 -16.67
CA THR A 56 -11.47 2.87 -17.44
C THR A 56 -10.25 3.78 -17.24
N ARG A 57 -10.47 5.10 -17.14
CA ARG A 57 -9.38 6.08 -16.92
C ARG A 57 -8.77 6.04 -15.52
N LYS A 58 -9.42 5.37 -14.57
CA LYS A 58 -9.05 5.32 -13.14
C LYS A 58 -8.59 3.94 -12.70
N LEU A 59 -8.39 3.00 -13.63
CA LEU A 59 -7.94 1.65 -13.30
C LEU A 59 -6.55 1.71 -12.65
N LYS A 60 -6.40 1.01 -11.52
CA LYS A 60 -5.15 0.89 -10.77
C LYS A 60 -4.95 -0.57 -10.42
N VAL A 61 -3.69 -1.01 -10.50
CA VAL A 61 -3.26 -2.34 -10.11
C VAL A 61 -2.13 -2.16 -9.12
N CYS A 62 -2.40 -2.46 -7.85
CA CYS A 62 -1.39 -2.44 -6.79
C CYS A 62 -0.81 -3.85 -6.65
N ARG A 63 0.53 -3.96 -6.70
CA ARG A 63 1.26 -5.21 -6.49
C ARG A 63 2.26 -4.96 -5.38
N TYR A 64 2.14 -5.73 -4.31
CA TYR A 64 3.05 -5.66 -3.16
C TYR A 64 4.07 -6.77 -3.26
N ARG A 65 5.21 -6.56 -2.63
CA ARG A 65 6.21 -7.60 -2.41
C ARG A 65 5.75 -8.50 -1.28
N SER A 66 6.21 -9.75 -1.28
CA SER A 66 5.98 -10.63 -0.15
C SER A 66 6.84 -10.19 1.04
N MET A 67 6.39 -10.52 2.26
CA MET A 67 7.19 -10.33 3.47
C MET A 67 8.50 -11.12 3.39
N GLU A 68 8.50 -12.30 2.79
CA GLU A 68 9.71 -13.11 2.60
C GLU A 68 10.74 -12.40 1.73
N GLU A 69 10.31 -11.82 0.61
CA GLU A 69 11.17 -11.04 -0.27
C GLU A 69 11.73 -9.78 0.40
N GLU A 70 10.94 -9.12 1.25
CA GLU A 70 11.40 -7.96 2.02
C GLU A 70 12.55 -8.32 2.97
N PHE A 71 12.49 -9.51 3.58
CA PHE A 71 13.49 -9.96 4.56
C PHE A 71 14.72 -10.58 3.89
N SER A 72 14.54 -11.34 2.82
CA SER A 72 15.61 -12.08 2.13
C SER A 72 16.32 -11.24 1.05
N SER A 73 15.60 -10.33 0.39
CA SER A 73 16.12 -9.51 -0.71
C SER A 73 15.61 -8.06 -0.58
N PRO A 74 16.13 -7.29 0.39
CA PRO A 74 15.69 -5.92 0.60
C PRO A 74 15.96 -5.05 -0.64
N ALA A 75 15.02 -4.16 -0.97
CA ALA A 75 15.13 -3.25 -2.12
C ALA A 75 16.14 -2.12 -1.80
N LEU A 76 17.43 -2.46 -1.83
CA LEU A 76 18.54 -1.62 -1.41
C LEU A 76 18.48 -0.19 -1.95
N SER A 77 18.18 -0.02 -3.23
CA SER A 77 18.10 1.30 -3.87
C SER A 77 17.01 2.19 -3.26
N GLU A 78 15.82 1.62 -3.00
CA GLU A 78 14.70 2.36 -2.41
C GLU A 78 15.00 2.66 -0.94
N VAL A 79 15.52 1.68 -0.21
CA VAL A 79 15.87 1.85 1.20
C VAL A 79 16.92 2.96 1.36
N GLN A 80 17.98 2.96 0.54
CA GLN A 80 18.99 4.03 0.55
C GLN A 80 18.39 5.40 0.21
N LYS A 81 17.48 5.47 -0.75
CA LYS A 81 16.78 6.71 -1.11
C LYS A 81 15.97 7.27 0.07
N TYR A 82 15.23 6.43 0.77
CA TYR A 82 14.46 6.87 1.94
C TYR A 82 15.34 7.25 3.14
N PHE A 83 16.52 6.63 3.28
CA PHE A 83 17.50 7.05 4.29
C PHE A 83 18.12 8.41 3.97
N ALA A 84 18.29 8.75 2.69
CA ALA A 84 18.85 10.02 2.25
C ALA A 84 17.83 11.17 2.21
N ASP A 85 16.53 10.86 2.29
CA ASP A 85 15.44 11.83 2.26
C ASP A 85 15.17 12.38 3.67
N GLU A 86 15.30 13.69 3.87
CA GLU A 86 15.19 14.33 5.20
C GLU A 86 13.82 14.09 5.85
N ASP A 87 12.75 14.05 5.07
CA ASP A 87 11.38 13.85 5.56
C ASP A 87 11.09 12.37 5.90
N SER A 88 11.59 11.44 5.07
CA SER A 88 11.30 10.01 5.23
C SER A 88 12.32 9.25 6.08
N CYS A 89 13.48 9.86 6.39
CA CYS A 89 14.55 9.19 7.10
C CYS A 89 14.09 8.67 8.46
N TYR A 90 13.24 9.41 9.18
CA TYR A 90 12.72 9.01 10.49
C TYR A 90 11.90 7.72 10.42
N ALA A 91 11.01 7.59 9.42
CA ALA A 91 10.18 6.40 9.25
C ALA A 91 11.05 5.15 8.95
N MET A 92 12.09 5.30 8.14
CA MET A 92 13.03 4.20 7.88
C MET A 92 13.90 3.84 9.08
N ASN A 93 14.33 4.82 9.86
CA ASN A 93 15.02 4.58 11.12
C ASN A 93 14.11 3.77 12.07
N PHE A 94 12.84 4.15 12.23
CA PHE A 94 11.88 3.39 13.02
C PHE A 94 11.66 1.97 12.49
N TYR A 95 11.57 1.79 11.17
CA TYR A 95 11.45 0.45 10.57
C TYR A 95 12.64 -0.45 10.95
N VAL A 96 13.87 0.05 10.82
CA VAL A 96 15.08 -0.72 11.19
C VAL A 96 15.11 -0.99 12.70
N LEU A 97 14.75 -0.02 13.52
CA LEU A 97 14.73 -0.19 14.98
C LEU A 97 13.67 -1.19 15.43
N LEU A 98 12.47 -1.19 14.84
CA LEU A 98 11.43 -2.18 15.14
C LEU A 98 11.88 -3.59 14.76
N ARG A 99 12.53 -3.77 13.60
CA ARG A 99 13.14 -5.06 13.22
C ARG A 99 14.22 -5.51 14.21
N ALA A 100 15.00 -4.57 14.76
CA ALA A 100 15.99 -4.84 15.78
C ALA A 100 15.34 -5.26 17.13
N VAL A 101 14.24 -4.61 17.51
CA VAL A 101 13.43 -4.99 18.68
C VAL A 101 12.89 -6.42 18.54
N ASP A 102 12.33 -6.77 17.39
CA ASP A 102 11.82 -8.13 17.13
C ASP A 102 12.94 -9.18 17.23
N ARG A 103 14.10 -8.89 16.64
CA ARG A 103 15.28 -9.76 16.72
C ARG A 103 15.78 -9.94 18.16
N LEU A 104 15.73 -8.89 18.96
CA LEU A 104 16.08 -8.96 20.38
C LEU A 104 15.06 -9.74 21.19
N ALA A 105 13.77 -9.54 20.94
CA ALA A 105 12.69 -10.28 21.59
C ALA A 105 12.76 -11.78 21.26
N ALA A 106 13.19 -12.14 20.04
CA ALA A 106 13.44 -13.53 19.68
C ALA A 106 14.68 -14.14 20.37
N SER A 107 15.71 -13.33 20.63
CA SER A 107 16.98 -13.79 21.23
C SER A 107 16.97 -13.77 22.76
N TYR A 108 16.15 -12.92 23.36
CA TYR A 108 16.07 -12.73 24.81
C TYR A 108 14.59 -12.70 25.22
N SER A 109 14.22 -13.50 26.22
CA SER A 109 12.85 -13.57 26.77
C SER A 109 12.36 -12.30 27.48
N ARG A 110 13.03 -11.15 27.29
CA ARG A 110 12.71 -9.86 27.92
C ARG A 110 12.98 -8.70 26.96
N LEU A 111 12.02 -7.77 26.88
CA LEU A 111 12.05 -6.55 26.07
C LEU A 111 13.29 -5.67 26.38
N PRO A 112 13.78 -4.87 25.40
CA PRO A 112 15.07 -4.22 25.48
C PRO A 112 15.05 -3.08 26.50
N GLY A 113 15.58 -3.34 27.70
CA GLY A 113 15.95 -2.31 28.67
C GLY A 113 17.41 -1.87 28.55
N ILE A 114 18.14 -2.30 27.51
CA ILE A 114 19.59 -2.10 27.39
C ILE A 114 19.87 -1.48 26.02
N PHE A 115 20.07 -0.17 26.02
CA PHE A 115 20.43 0.65 24.86
C PHE A 115 21.50 0.02 23.97
N ASP A 116 22.58 -0.47 24.59
CA ASP A 116 23.71 -1.08 23.87
C ASP A 116 23.31 -2.32 23.07
N ARG A 117 22.36 -3.11 23.58
CA ARG A 117 21.87 -4.31 22.88
C ARG A 117 20.99 -3.94 21.71
N LEU A 118 20.14 -2.92 21.84
CA LEU A 118 19.32 -2.42 20.72
C LEU A 118 20.20 -1.86 19.63
N LYS A 119 21.21 -1.05 19.99
CA LYS A 119 22.17 -0.51 19.04
C LYS A 119 22.91 -1.62 18.29
N ALA A 120 23.40 -2.64 18.99
CA ALA A 120 24.08 -3.78 18.36
C ALA A 120 23.15 -4.57 17.42
N ALA A 121 21.90 -4.83 17.83
CA ALA A 121 20.92 -5.50 17.00
C ALA A 121 20.55 -4.70 15.75
N ALA A 122 20.40 -3.38 15.87
CA ALA A 122 20.07 -2.50 14.76
C ALA A 122 21.22 -2.41 13.73
N VAL A 123 22.47 -2.37 14.19
CA VAL A 123 23.65 -2.45 13.30
C VAL A 123 23.69 -3.79 12.55
N SER A 124 23.35 -4.90 13.22
CA SER A 124 23.23 -6.21 12.56
C SER A 124 22.13 -6.21 11.50
N VAL A 125 20.96 -5.63 11.77
CA VAL A 125 19.87 -5.52 10.79
C VAL A 125 20.30 -4.68 9.58
N LEU A 126 20.99 -3.55 9.79
CA LEU A 126 21.52 -2.73 8.69
C LEU A 126 22.51 -3.49 7.81
N SER A 127 23.39 -4.29 8.44
CA SER A 127 24.34 -5.14 7.71
C SER A 127 23.64 -6.20 6.86
N ASP A 128 22.63 -6.87 7.41
CA ASP A 128 21.83 -7.86 6.67
C ASP A 128 21.06 -7.20 5.52
N MET A 129 20.62 -5.96 5.73
CA MET A 129 19.97 -5.18 4.68
C MET A 129 20.95 -4.66 3.62
N GLY A 130 22.26 -4.81 3.80
CA GLY A 130 23.29 -4.34 2.87
C GLY A 130 23.63 -2.85 2.97
N LEU A 131 23.17 -2.17 4.02
CA LEU A 131 23.40 -0.74 4.27
C LEU A 131 24.68 -0.50 5.09
N LYS A 132 25.83 -0.88 4.51
CA LYS A 132 27.12 -0.68 5.17
C LYS A 132 27.47 0.82 5.19
N GLY A 133 27.26 1.48 6.34
CA GLY A 133 27.60 2.89 6.55
C GLY A 133 26.42 3.82 6.86
N ALA A 134 25.18 3.32 6.87
CA ALA A 134 24.05 4.11 7.37
C ALA A 134 24.15 4.24 8.90
N SER A 135 24.14 5.48 9.42
CA SER A 135 24.07 5.73 10.85
C SER A 135 22.62 5.92 11.28
N LEU A 136 22.21 5.21 12.32
CA LEU A 136 20.93 5.45 13.00
C LEU A 136 21.08 6.62 13.96
N SER A 137 20.03 7.42 14.11
CA SER A 137 20.00 8.47 15.14
C SER A 137 20.01 7.84 16.54
N GLU A 138 20.98 8.23 17.37
CA GLU A 138 21.09 7.74 18.76
C GLU A 138 19.88 8.18 19.61
N ASP A 139 19.30 9.33 19.30
CA ASP A 139 18.09 9.83 19.96
C ASP A 139 16.91 8.87 19.72
N LEU A 140 16.76 8.38 18.49
CA LEU A 140 15.71 7.42 18.15
C LEU A 140 15.95 6.05 18.82
N VAL A 141 17.20 5.60 18.91
CA VAL A 141 17.54 4.36 19.62
C VAL A 141 17.20 4.49 21.11
N THR A 142 17.53 5.63 21.72
CA THR A 142 17.20 5.95 23.11
C THR A 142 15.69 5.93 23.30
N GLU A 143 14.95 6.50 22.35
CA GLU A 143 13.52 6.65 22.47
C GLU A 143 12.75 5.35 22.27
N VAL A 144 13.22 4.47 21.37
CA VAL A 144 12.69 3.11 21.24
C VAL A 144 12.97 2.28 22.50
N CYS A 145 14.14 2.45 23.12
CA CYS A 145 14.41 1.83 24.44
C CYS A 145 13.46 2.38 25.52
N ARG A 146 13.19 3.69 25.51
CA ARG A 146 12.27 4.34 26.46
C ARG A 146 10.84 3.83 26.29
N PHE A 147 10.40 3.58 25.06
CA PHE A 147 9.07 3.02 24.81
C PHE A 147 8.90 1.64 25.45
N ALA A 148 9.96 0.84 25.57
CA ALA A 148 9.97 -0.44 26.26
C ALA A 148 8.82 -1.41 25.86
N GLY A 149 8.31 -1.29 24.62
CA GLY A 149 7.17 -2.07 24.13
C GLY A 149 5.80 -1.60 24.62
N ALA A 150 5.68 -0.38 25.15
CA ALA A 150 4.41 0.18 25.58
C ALA A 150 3.47 0.47 24.40
N GLU A 151 2.18 0.20 24.58
CA GLU A 151 1.12 0.53 23.63
C GLU A 151 0.30 1.72 24.15
N ILE A 152 0.49 2.88 23.53
CA ILE A 152 -0.18 4.11 23.94
C ILE A 152 -1.52 4.22 23.21
N HIS A 153 -2.63 4.32 23.97
CA HIS A 153 -3.99 4.26 23.41
C HIS A 153 -4.24 5.25 22.25
N PRO A 154 -3.89 6.55 22.34
CA PRO A 154 -3.99 7.47 21.19
C PRO A 154 -3.27 7.01 19.92
N VAL A 155 -2.06 6.43 20.05
CA VAL A 155 -1.28 5.94 18.91
C VAL A 155 -1.95 4.69 18.32
N ALA A 156 -2.38 3.77 19.18
CA ALA A 156 -3.11 2.57 18.77
C ALA A 156 -4.43 2.92 18.06
N ALA A 157 -5.20 3.89 18.58
CA ALA A 157 -6.44 4.35 17.96
C ALA A 157 -6.20 4.98 16.57
N PHE A 158 -5.13 5.77 16.43
CA PHE A 158 -4.74 6.35 15.14
C PHE A 158 -4.40 5.26 14.12
N ILE A 159 -3.51 4.33 14.47
CA ILE A 159 -3.12 3.21 13.60
C ILE A 159 -4.33 2.33 13.27
N GLY A 160 -5.23 2.10 14.25
CA GLY A 160 -6.48 1.37 14.04
C GLY A 160 -7.39 2.04 13.02
N GLY A 161 -7.49 3.38 13.02
CA GLY A 161 -8.24 4.13 12.02
C GLY A 161 -7.66 3.97 10.61
N VAL A 162 -6.33 4.10 10.46
CA VAL A 162 -5.64 3.92 9.18
C VAL A 162 -5.81 2.49 8.67
N ALA A 163 -5.50 1.49 9.50
CA ALA A 163 -5.58 0.08 9.13
C ALA A 163 -7.02 -0.34 8.76
N SER A 164 -8.03 0.13 9.51
CA SER A 164 -9.43 -0.16 9.21
C SER A 164 -9.84 0.38 7.84
N GLN A 165 -9.38 1.59 7.49
CA GLN A 165 -9.66 2.15 6.18
C GLN A 165 -9.01 1.35 5.06
N GLU A 166 -7.75 0.93 5.22
CA GLU A 166 -7.08 0.05 4.24
C GLU A 166 -7.80 -1.28 4.05
N VAL A 167 -8.29 -1.88 5.13
CA VAL A 167 -9.11 -3.10 5.07
C VAL A 167 -10.42 -2.86 4.31
N ILE A 168 -11.11 -1.73 4.54
CA ILE A 168 -12.32 -1.37 3.79
C ILE A 168 -12.03 -1.28 2.30
N LYS A 169 -10.91 -0.66 1.89
CA LYS A 169 -10.52 -0.58 0.47
C LYS A 169 -10.32 -1.97 -0.15
N LEU A 170 -9.65 -2.87 0.56
CA LEU A 170 -9.40 -4.25 0.10
C LEU A 170 -10.71 -5.05 -0.04
N VAL A 171 -11.59 -4.98 0.95
CA VAL A 171 -12.86 -5.72 0.96
C VAL A 171 -13.81 -5.20 -0.12
N THR A 172 -13.95 -3.89 -0.23
CA THR A 172 -14.86 -3.26 -1.20
C THR A 172 -14.29 -3.27 -2.61
N LYS A 173 -12.97 -3.42 -2.76
CA LYS A 173 -12.23 -3.19 -4.02
C LYS A 173 -12.52 -1.81 -4.60
N GLN A 174 -12.76 -0.84 -3.71
CA GLN A 174 -12.97 0.56 -4.04
C GLN A 174 -11.84 1.38 -3.44
N PHE A 175 -11.46 2.45 -4.14
CA PHE A 175 -10.28 3.27 -3.84
C PHE A 175 -8.96 2.52 -4.01
N VAL A 176 -7.85 3.23 -3.81
CA VAL A 176 -6.49 2.71 -3.95
C VAL A 176 -5.92 2.55 -2.54
N PRO A 177 -5.48 1.34 -2.15
CA PRO A 177 -4.75 1.16 -0.91
C PRO A 177 -3.44 1.95 -0.96
#